data_AF-A0A1H7E486-F1
#
_entry.id   AF-A0A1H7E486-F1
#
_cell.length_a   1.000
_cell.length_b   1.000
_cell.length_c   1.000
_cell.angle_alpha   90.00
_cell.angle_beta   90.00
_cell.angle_gamma   90.00
#
_symmetry.space_group_name_H-M   'P 1'
#
loop_
_entity.id
_entity.type
_entity.pdbx_description
1 polymer ?
#
loop_
_entity_poly.entity_id
_entity_poly.type
_entity_poly.pdbx_seq_one_letter_code
_entity_poly.pdbx_strand_id
1 'polypeptide(L)'
;MTDIGQDLAAFVPALTRAWRSAAIVTTIAVALTGCGGGGTDGAAGTTVVDRAVIDSADTTVNRSAIQAESASHVVVPRHARFEGKTYRQWVVSFWQWVNLIDNGPFFPNPLISCTRPISAGQSGNVWYWATPSSYFHALSAPNTPQVCDQSANVIPAGTSLLLATLDTFSSTLLPPGTYTPTTVAGERVIADRFADRVQDLFVTIDNVPVTNITAYRVATDRFAFTAALRWVFGLPEHIYGTGTAAADGYYLLLKPLPTGSHTIHYGGRFHYLPGDFGPGAVPPDYVVDITLLITVGP
;
A
#
# COMPACT_ATOMS: atom_id res chain seq x y z
N MET A 1 48.39 -11.39 -36.43
CA MET A 1 49.01 -10.32 -37.24
C MET A 1 48.13 -10.18 -38.47
N THR A 2 47.28 -9.17 -38.64
CA THR A 2 47.14 -7.78 -38.17
C THR A 2 45.64 -7.44 -38.31
N ASP A 3 44.93 -7.12 -37.24
CA ASP A 3 44.54 -5.76 -36.82
C ASP A 3 43.77 -4.96 -37.89
N ILE A 4 42.44 -4.84 -37.68
CA ILE A 4 41.64 -3.66 -38.04
C ILE A 4 40.64 -3.46 -36.90
N GLY A 5 40.98 -2.54 -36.00
CA GLY A 5 40.08 -2.03 -34.97
C GLY A 5 39.05 -1.02 -35.51
N GLN A 6 37.98 -0.91 -34.71
CA GLN A 6 37.23 0.30 -34.35
C GLN A 6 36.92 1.33 -35.45
N ASP A 7 35.67 1.39 -35.87
CA ASP A 7 34.84 2.60 -35.68
C ASP A 7 33.39 2.30 -36.09
N LEU A 8 32.43 2.64 -35.24
CA LEU A 8 31.04 2.98 -35.60
C LEU A 8 30.31 3.41 -34.31
N ALA A 9 30.83 4.49 -33.72
CA ALA A 9 30.00 5.39 -32.93
C ALA A 9 29.14 6.25 -33.88
N ALA A 10 28.05 6.79 -33.33
CA ALA A 10 27.07 7.69 -33.93
C ALA A 10 25.99 7.02 -34.80
N PHE A 11 24.77 6.91 -34.24
CA PHE A 11 23.56 7.53 -34.81
C PHE A 11 22.40 7.40 -33.80
N VAL A 12 22.20 8.45 -33.00
CA VAL A 12 20.96 8.68 -32.22
C VAL A 12 20.37 9.99 -32.74
N PRO A 13 19.13 10.03 -33.26
CA PRO A 13 18.45 11.29 -33.49
C PRO A 13 17.73 11.73 -32.21
N ALA A 14 18.20 12.84 -31.64
CA ALA A 14 17.50 13.60 -30.61
C ALA A 14 16.28 14.29 -31.24
N LEU A 15 15.08 14.00 -30.71
CA LEU A 15 13.84 14.68 -31.12
C LEU A 15 13.34 15.53 -29.95
N THR A 16 13.77 16.80 -29.94
CA THR A 16 13.27 17.84 -29.04
C THR A 16 11.84 18.22 -29.45
N ARG A 17 10.86 17.95 -28.58
CA ARG A 17 9.48 18.40 -28.75
C ARG A 17 9.24 19.62 -27.85
N ALA A 18 8.92 20.74 -28.50
CA ALA A 18 8.69 22.05 -27.90
C ALA A 18 7.50 22.04 -26.93
N TRP A 19 7.72 22.55 -25.72
CA TRP A 19 6.66 22.83 -24.75
C TRP A 19 6.04 24.19 -25.08
N ARG A 20 4.74 24.20 -25.41
CA ARG A 20 3.93 25.42 -25.45
C ARG A 20 3.31 25.63 -24.09
N SER A 21 3.68 26.74 -23.46
CA SER A 21 3.10 27.27 -22.24
C SER A 21 1.64 27.66 -22.47
N ALA A 22 0.72 27.14 -21.65
CA ALA A 22 -0.62 27.68 -21.50
C ALA A 22 -0.78 28.13 -20.04
N ALA A 23 -0.73 29.45 -19.85
CA ALA A 23 -1.12 30.10 -18.61
C ALA A 23 -2.66 30.05 -18.50
N ILE A 24 -3.18 29.55 -17.39
CA ILE A 24 -4.59 29.73 -17.03
C ILE A 24 -4.65 30.59 -15.77
N VAL A 25 -5.15 31.80 -16.00
CA VAL A 25 -5.47 32.85 -15.04
C VAL A 25 -6.60 32.35 -14.13
N THR A 26 -6.41 32.39 -12.81
CA THR A 26 -7.52 32.30 -11.85
C THR A 26 -7.76 33.70 -11.28
N THR A 27 -8.85 34.30 -11.73
CA THR A 27 -9.40 35.56 -11.24
C THR A 27 -10.00 35.36 -9.85
N ILE A 28 -9.49 36.11 -8.87
CA ILE A 28 -10.10 36.30 -7.56
C ILE A 28 -11.25 37.30 -7.74
N ALA A 29 -12.49 36.86 -7.55
CA ALA A 29 -13.64 37.75 -7.43
C ALA A 29 -13.89 38.05 -5.94
N VAL A 30 -13.43 39.22 -5.50
CA VAL A 30 -13.92 39.88 -4.29
C VAL A 30 -15.22 40.58 -4.67
N ALA A 31 -16.33 40.18 -4.06
CA ALA A 31 -17.57 40.96 -4.07
C ALA A 31 -17.71 41.65 -2.72
N LEU A 32 -17.31 42.93 -2.67
CA LEU A 32 -17.72 43.91 -1.67
C LEU A 32 -18.59 44.95 -2.39
N THR A 33 -19.88 44.96 -2.07
CA THR A 33 -20.80 46.09 -2.17
C THR A 33 -21.83 45.87 -1.05
N GLY A 34 -22.22 46.81 -0.21
CA GLY A 34 -22.06 48.26 -0.19
C GLY A 34 -23.36 48.86 0.37
N CYS A 35 -23.25 49.56 1.51
CA CYS A 35 -24.14 50.51 2.18
C CYS A 35 -25.63 50.66 1.79
N GLY A 36 -26.48 50.73 2.82
CA GLY A 36 -27.74 51.48 2.81
C GLY A 36 -28.26 51.69 4.24
N GLY A 37 -28.17 52.92 4.75
CA GLY A 37 -28.49 53.27 6.15
C GLY A 37 -29.96 53.62 6.41
N GLY A 38 -30.25 53.92 7.67
CA GLY A 38 -31.53 54.48 8.14
C GLY A 38 -31.70 54.23 9.63
N GLY A 39 -31.64 55.29 10.44
CA GLY A 39 -31.73 55.21 11.90
C GLY A 39 -33.15 55.21 12.46
N THR A 40 -33.15 55.27 13.79
CA THR A 40 -34.21 55.58 14.77
C THR A 40 -35.22 54.48 15.13
N ASP A 41 -35.01 53.97 16.36
CA ASP A 41 -35.98 53.83 17.46
C ASP A 41 -36.22 52.41 17.99
N GLY A 42 -35.82 52.23 19.25
CA GLY A 42 -36.70 51.68 20.29
C GLY A 42 -36.95 50.17 20.34
N ALA A 43 -36.54 49.61 21.47
CA ALA A 43 -37.17 48.49 22.20
C ALA A 43 -36.70 47.05 21.92
N ALA A 44 -36.22 46.45 23.03
CA ALA A 44 -36.36 45.06 23.48
C ALA A 44 -36.14 43.93 22.45
N GLY A 45 -34.99 43.25 22.56
CA GLY A 45 -34.72 41.99 21.86
C GLY A 45 -33.89 41.05 22.73
N THR A 46 -34.53 39.95 23.14
CA THR A 46 -33.98 38.77 23.80
C THR A 46 -32.69 38.25 23.15
N THR A 47 -31.69 37.93 23.99
CA THR A 47 -30.48 37.21 23.60
C THR A 47 -30.83 35.79 23.14
N VAL A 48 -30.79 35.55 21.83
CA VAL A 48 -30.73 34.20 21.26
C VAL A 48 -29.26 33.82 21.20
N VAL A 49 -28.83 32.96 22.13
CA VAL A 49 -27.52 32.32 22.06
C VAL A 49 -27.59 31.33 20.89
N ASP A 50 -26.69 31.53 19.93
CA ASP A 50 -26.61 30.77 18.69
C ASP A 50 -26.30 29.29 18.98
N ARG A 51 -27.35 28.47 19.06
CA ARG A 51 -27.29 27.04 19.42
C ARG A 51 -26.79 26.16 18.25
N ALA A 52 -26.55 26.75 17.08
CA ALA A 52 -26.24 26.04 15.84
C ALA A 52 -24.78 25.57 15.71
N VAL A 53 -23.84 26.17 16.47
CA VAL A 53 -22.41 25.84 16.38
C VAL A 53 -22.03 24.62 17.24
N ILE A 54 -22.83 24.28 18.25
CA ILE A 54 -22.53 23.15 19.16
C ILE A 54 -23.02 21.81 18.56
N ASP A 55 -24.07 21.84 17.75
CA ASP A 55 -24.69 20.61 17.19
C ASP A 55 -23.89 20.02 16.02
N SER A 56 -23.21 20.87 15.24
CA SER A 56 -22.45 20.45 14.06
C SER A 56 -21.14 19.73 14.41
N ALA A 57 -20.51 20.04 15.55
CA ALA A 57 -19.34 19.31 16.03
C ALA A 57 -19.72 17.93 16.57
N ASP A 58 -20.77 17.84 17.38
CA ASP A 58 -21.25 16.59 18.00
C ASP A 58 -21.82 15.60 16.95
N THR A 59 -22.51 16.11 15.94
CA THR A 59 -23.00 15.29 14.81
C THR A 59 -21.86 14.76 13.95
N THR A 60 -20.81 15.57 13.72
CA THR A 60 -19.62 15.15 12.96
C THR A 60 -18.84 14.08 13.73
N VAL A 61 -18.63 14.27 15.04
CA VAL A 61 -17.93 13.29 15.89
C VAL A 61 -18.69 11.96 15.94
N ASN A 62 -20.01 11.98 16.11
CA ASN A 62 -20.83 10.77 16.11
C ASN A 62 -20.82 10.07 14.74
N ARG A 63 -20.86 10.82 13.64
CA ARG A 63 -20.78 10.24 12.29
C ARG A 63 -19.42 9.61 12.02
N SER A 64 -18.32 10.27 12.42
CA SER A 64 -16.97 9.71 12.30
C SER A 64 -16.75 8.46 13.15
N ALA A 65 -17.31 8.39 14.36
CA ALA A 65 -17.23 7.22 15.22
C ALA A 65 -18.02 6.02 14.66
N ILE A 66 -19.26 6.25 14.22
CA ILE A 66 -20.11 5.21 13.58
C ILE A 66 -19.48 4.72 12.28
N GLN A 67 -18.89 5.63 11.50
CA GLN A 67 -18.20 5.30 10.27
C GLN A 67 -16.96 4.45 10.59
N ALA A 68 -16.09 4.87 11.51
CA ALA A 68 -14.91 4.11 11.94
C ALA A 68 -15.24 2.69 12.48
N GLU A 69 -16.33 2.56 13.26
CA GLU A 69 -16.84 1.26 13.71
C GLU A 69 -17.31 0.38 12.54
N SER A 70 -17.93 0.99 11.52
CA SER A 70 -18.33 0.32 10.28
C SER A 70 -17.13 -0.22 9.48
N ALA A 71 -16.01 0.52 9.34
CA ALA A 71 -14.81 -0.04 8.69
C ALA A 71 -14.16 -1.15 9.51
N SER A 72 -14.16 -1.04 10.85
CA SER A 72 -13.73 -2.15 11.70
C SER A 72 -14.62 -3.39 11.51
N HIS A 73 -15.88 -3.23 11.10
CA HIS A 73 -16.76 -4.35 10.77
C HIS A 73 -16.45 -4.97 9.39
N VAL A 74 -15.78 -4.24 8.49
CA VAL A 74 -15.33 -4.74 7.17
C VAL A 74 -14.06 -5.58 7.30
N VAL A 75 -13.25 -5.39 8.33
CA VAL A 75 -12.07 -6.22 8.58
C VAL A 75 -12.44 -7.43 9.43
N VAL A 76 -11.95 -8.61 9.05
CA VAL A 76 -12.07 -9.83 9.85
C VAL A 76 -11.25 -9.66 11.15
N PRO A 77 -11.79 -9.94 12.34
CA PRO A 77 -11.02 -9.83 13.58
C PRO A 77 -9.75 -10.69 13.55
N ARG A 78 -8.61 -10.14 13.97
CA ARG A 78 -7.29 -10.82 13.90
C ARG A 78 -7.25 -12.24 14.44
N HIS A 79 -7.98 -12.50 15.52
CA HIS A 79 -7.95 -13.80 16.20
C HIS A 79 -9.03 -14.77 15.73
N ALA A 80 -9.89 -14.34 14.80
CA ALA A 80 -10.90 -15.19 14.22
C ALA A 80 -10.29 -16.20 13.24
N ARG A 81 -11.04 -17.29 13.02
CA ARG A 81 -10.89 -18.11 11.82
C ARG A 81 -11.76 -17.54 10.71
N PHE A 82 -11.27 -17.57 9.49
CA PHE A 82 -11.98 -17.10 8.31
C PHE A 82 -11.69 -18.04 7.14
N GLU A 83 -12.73 -18.49 6.44
CA GLU A 83 -12.60 -19.42 5.31
C GLU A 83 -11.70 -20.63 5.66
N GLY A 84 -11.90 -21.18 6.87
CA GLY A 84 -11.19 -22.36 7.39
C GLY A 84 -9.77 -22.13 7.94
N LYS A 85 -9.16 -20.96 7.74
CA LYS A 85 -7.79 -20.64 8.19
C LYS A 85 -7.76 -19.59 9.30
N THR A 86 -6.72 -19.64 10.11
CA THR A 86 -6.34 -18.53 11.01
C THR A 86 -5.70 -17.41 10.21
N TYR A 87 -5.64 -16.20 10.78
CA TYR A 87 -4.99 -15.06 10.16
C TYR A 87 -3.53 -15.32 9.79
N ARG A 88 -2.76 -15.96 10.69
CA ARG A 88 -1.37 -16.36 10.42
C ARG A 88 -1.28 -17.31 9.22
N GLN A 89 -2.21 -18.26 9.09
CA GLN A 89 -2.24 -19.17 7.96
C GLN A 89 -2.59 -18.45 6.64
N TRP A 90 -3.42 -17.40 6.68
CA TRP A 90 -3.65 -16.55 5.51
C TRP A 90 -2.40 -15.75 5.12
N VAL A 91 -1.66 -15.20 6.09
CA VAL A 91 -0.38 -14.51 5.83
C VAL A 91 0.68 -15.46 5.25
N VAL A 92 0.80 -16.69 5.76
CA VAL A 92 1.66 -17.71 5.15
C VAL A 92 1.22 -18.01 3.72
N SER A 93 -0.08 -18.14 3.49
CA SER A 93 -0.64 -18.40 2.15
C SER A 93 -0.38 -17.25 1.18
N PHE A 94 -0.42 -16.00 1.65
CA PHE A 94 -0.04 -14.81 0.89
C PHE A 94 1.43 -14.88 0.44
N TRP A 95 2.34 -15.16 1.38
CA TRP A 95 3.76 -15.25 1.04
C TRP A 95 4.09 -16.42 0.13
N GLN A 96 3.43 -17.56 0.31
CA GLN A 96 3.57 -18.69 -0.61
C GLN A 96 3.08 -18.33 -2.02
N TRP A 97 1.96 -17.61 -2.12
CA TRP A 97 1.43 -17.13 -3.39
C TRP A 97 2.39 -16.15 -4.08
N VAL A 98 2.79 -15.07 -3.38
CA VAL A 98 3.53 -13.97 -4.01
C VAL A 98 4.92 -14.39 -4.48
N ASN A 99 5.57 -15.31 -3.76
CA ASN A 99 6.88 -15.82 -4.14
C ASN A 99 6.82 -16.83 -5.30
N LEU A 100 5.67 -17.49 -5.49
CA LEU A 100 5.40 -18.39 -6.62
C LEU A 100 5.03 -17.63 -7.90
N ILE A 101 4.66 -16.35 -7.81
CA ILE A 101 4.42 -15.53 -8.99
C ILE A 101 5.75 -15.17 -9.65
N ASP A 102 5.90 -15.66 -10.88
CA ASP A 102 7.05 -15.38 -11.73
C ASP A 102 7.08 -13.90 -12.17
N ASN A 103 8.26 -13.27 -12.14
CA ASN A 103 8.44 -11.91 -12.61
C ASN A 103 8.61 -11.85 -14.13
N GLY A 104 7.52 -12.11 -14.85
CA GLY A 104 7.50 -12.19 -16.31
C GLY A 104 7.23 -10.85 -17.02
N PRO A 105 7.52 -10.77 -18.33
CA PRO A 105 7.37 -9.53 -19.11
C PRO A 105 5.91 -9.10 -19.34
N PHE A 106 4.95 -10.03 -19.26
CA PHE A 106 3.52 -9.75 -19.47
C PHE A 106 2.78 -9.50 -18.15
N PHE A 107 3.16 -10.22 -17.11
CA PHE A 107 2.63 -10.09 -15.76
C PHE A 107 3.80 -10.03 -14.79
N PRO A 108 4.33 -8.83 -14.50
CA PRO A 108 5.35 -8.68 -13.48
C PRO A 108 4.81 -9.16 -12.12
N ASN A 109 5.71 -9.44 -11.19
CA ASN A 109 5.31 -9.81 -9.83
C ASN A 109 4.49 -8.66 -9.20
N PRO A 110 3.41 -8.92 -8.43
CA PRO A 110 2.57 -7.86 -7.84
C PRO A 110 3.35 -6.95 -6.88
N LEU A 111 4.44 -7.41 -6.26
CA LEU A 111 5.32 -6.57 -5.42
C LEU A 111 6.00 -5.45 -6.21
N ILE A 112 5.99 -5.51 -7.55
CA ILE A 112 6.65 -4.54 -8.40
C ILE A 112 5.75 -3.87 -9.44
N SER A 113 4.43 -4.02 -9.31
CA SER A 113 3.52 -3.46 -10.32
C SER A 113 2.15 -3.10 -9.76
N CYS A 114 1.84 -1.81 -9.80
CA CYS A 114 0.48 -1.30 -9.59
C CYS A 114 -0.47 -1.63 -10.76
N THR A 115 0.05 -1.97 -11.94
CA THR A 115 -0.75 -2.12 -13.19
C THR A 115 -1.05 -3.58 -13.53
N ARG A 116 -0.40 -4.54 -12.86
CA ARG A 116 -0.75 -5.95 -12.93
C ARG A 116 -2.21 -6.14 -12.51
N PRO A 117 -3.06 -6.82 -13.30
CA PRO A 117 -4.44 -7.09 -12.92
C PRO A 117 -4.55 -7.77 -11.54
N ILE A 118 -5.41 -7.26 -10.67
CA ILE A 118 -5.60 -7.79 -9.30
C ILE A 118 -6.07 -9.25 -9.29
N SER A 119 -6.78 -9.68 -10.34
CA SER A 119 -7.26 -11.06 -10.54
C SER A 119 -6.16 -12.03 -10.99
N ALA A 120 -5.01 -11.53 -11.47
CA ALA A 120 -3.97 -12.38 -12.03
C ALA A 120 -3.38 -13.31 -10.97
N GLY A 121 -3.35 -14.61 -11.27
CA GLY A 121 -2.81 -15.63 -10.37
C GLY A 121 -3.62 -15.85 -9.09
N GLN A 122 -4.84 -15.32 -8.99
CA GLN A 122 -5.71 -15.55 -7.83
C GLN A 122 -6.52 -16.84 -7.98
N SER A 123 -6.97 -17.39 -6.85
CA SER A 123 -7.89 -18.53 -6.83
C SER A 123 -8.72 -18.54 -5.54
N GLY A 124 -9.89 -19.17 -5.58
CA GLY A 124 -10.81 -19.24 -4.43
C GLY A 124 -11.43 -17.89 -4.06
N ASN A 125 -11.98 -17.81 -2.84
CA ASN A 125 -12.76 -16.69 -2.34
C ASN A 125 -11.95 -15.68 -1.50
N VAL A 126 -10.63 -15.86 -1.40
CA VAL A 126 -9.73 -14.92 -0.73
C VAL A 126 -8.59 -14.60 -1.69
N TRP A 127 -8.62 -13.40 -2.23
CA TRP A 127 -7.58 -12.88 -3.11
C TRP A 127 -6.53 -12.11 -2.32
N TYR A 128 -5.35 -11.96 -2.91
CA TYR A 128 -4.21 -11.28 -2.29
C TYR A 128 -3.89 -9.97 -2.98
N TRP A 129 -3.78 -8.89 -2.21
CA TRP A 129 -3.15 -7.66 -2.67
C TRP A 129 -1.78 -7.51 -2.00
N ALA A 130 -0.72 -7.53 -2.81
CA ALA A 130 0.62 -7.22 -2.36
C ALA A 130 0.90 -5.73 -2.63
N THR A 131 1.36 -5.00 -1.62
CA THR A 131 1.75 -3.60 -1.78
C THR A 131 2.95 -3.49 -2.73
N PRO A 132 2.82 -2.79 -3.87
CA PRO A 132 3.97 -2.56 -4.74
C PRO A 132 5.00 -1.67 -4.05
N SER A 133 6.29 -2.04 -4.14
CA SER A 133 7.37 -1.34 -3.44
C SER A 133 8.36 -0.68 -4.39
N SER A 134 8.63 0.62 -4.18
CA SER A 134 9.68 1.36 -4.90
C SER A 134 11.10 0.81 -4.69
N TYR A 135 11.34 -0.01 -3.66
CA TYR A 135 12.65 -0.64 -3.42
C TYR A 135 13.01 -1.66 -4.52
N PHE A 136 12.00 -2.18 -5.23
CA PHE A 136 12.17 -3.09 -6.36
C PHE A 136 12.03 -2.39 -7.72
N HIS A 137 12.32 -1.09 -7.79
CA HIS A 137 12.25 -0.26 -9.00
C HIS A 137 10.86 -0.19 -9.67
N ALA A 138 9.82 -0.58 -8.94
CA ALA A 138 8.42 -0.62 -9.39
C ALA A 138 7.78 0.74 -9.58
N LEU A 139 8.27 1.73 -8.83
CA LEU A 139 7.68 3.05 -8.73
C LEU A 139 8.71 4.09 -9.16
N SER A 140 8.26 5.04 -9.99
CA SER A 140 9.12 6.05 -10.62
C SER A 140 9.71 7.05 -9.64
N ALA A 141 9.14 7.16 -8.43
CA ALA A 141 9.65 7.99 -7.36
C ALA A 141 9.44 7.28 -6.00
N PRO A 142 10.50 7.08 -5.19
CA PRO A 142 10.32 6.61 -3.83
C PRO A 142 9.59 7.66 -3.00
N ASN A 143 8.82 7.22 -2.01
CA ASN A 143 8.17 8.07 -1.00
C ASN A 143 7.14 9.08 -1.55
N THR A 144 6.60 8.89 -2.76
CA THR A 144 5.51 9.70 -3.29
C THR A 144 4.20 8.90 -3.28
N PRO A 145 3.05 9.55 -2.98
CA PRO A 145 1.74 8.91 -3.07
C PRO A 145 1.51 8.31 -4.46
N GLN A 146 0.99 7.08 -4.48
CA GLN A 146 0.74 6.31 -5.69
C GLN A 146 -0.73 5.94 -5.80
N VAL A 147 -1.23 5.91 -7.03
CA VAL A 147 -2.57 5.39 -7.33
C VAL A 147 -2.39 4.09 -8.11
N CYS A 148 -2.79 2.97 -7.52
CA CYS A 148 -2.93 1.71 -8.24
C CYS A 148 -4.40 1.57 -8.69
N ASP A 149 -4.68 1.94 -9.95
CA ASP A 149 -6.02 1.81 -10.51
C ASP A 149 -6.26 0.39 -11.03
N GLN A 150 -7.11 -0.35 -10.32
CA GLN A 150 -7.57 -1.70 -10.65
C GLN A 150 -9.07 -1.74 -10.98
N SER A 151 -9.71 -0.58 -11.17
CA SER A 151 -11.16 -0.46 -11.37
C SER A 151 -11.67 -1.19 -12.60
N ALA A 152 -10.84 -1.38 -13.62
CA ALA A 152 -11.15 -2.15 -14.82
C ALA A 152 -11.15 -3.68 -14.59
N ASN A 153 -10.57 -4.16 -13.48
CA ASN A 153 -10.52 -5.56 -13.11
C ASN A 153 -11.61 -5.86 -12.07
N VAL A 154 -12.65 -6.57 -12.49
CA VAL A 154 -13.79 -6.87 -11.62
C VAL A 154 -13.42 -7.99 -10.63
N ILE A 155 -13.51 -7.68 -9.34
CA ILE A 155 -13.45 -8.68 -8.26
C ILE A 155 -14.85 -9.31 -8.14
N PRO A 156 -15.01 -10.64 -8.21
CA PRO A 156 -16.31 -11.28 -8.07
C PRO A 156 -16.97 -10.99 -6.71
N ALA A 157 -18.30 -10.84 -6.70
CA ALA A 157 -19.06 -10.73 -5.45
C ALA A 157 -18.74 -11.89 -4.50
N GLY A 158 -18.68 -11.61 -3.20
CA GLY A 158 -18.32 -12.62 -2.20
C GLY A 158 -16.82 -12.91 -2.08
N THR A 159 -15.97 -12.28 -2.89
CA THR A 159 -14.51 -12.41 -2.78
C THR A 159 -13.95 -11.47 -1.72
N SER A 160 -13.19 -12.03 -0.78
CA SER A 160 -12.45 -11.31 0.25
C SER A 160 -11.07 -10.92 -0.25
N LEU A 161 -10.46 -9.90 0.35
CA LEU A 161 -9.12 -9.45 0.01
C LEU A 161 -8.22 -9.47 1.25
N LEU A 162 -7.09 -10.18 1.19
CA LEU A 162 -6.00 -9.96 2.14
C LEU A 162 -5.11 -8.84 1.58
N LEU A 163 -5.18 -7.69 2.24
CA LEU A 163 -4.37 -6.51 1.99
C LEU A 163 -3.08 -6.62 2.82
N ALA A 164 -1.98 -6.90 2.15
CA ALA A 164 -0.64 -6.85 2.75
C ALA A 164 -0.12 -5.42 2.64
N THR A 165 -0.01 -4.70 3.77
CA THR A 165 0.27 -3.25 3.78
C THR A 165 1.78 -2.97 3.87
N LEU A 166 2.32 -2.86 5.09
CA LEU A 166 3.74 -2.81 5.34
C LEU A 166 4.16 -4.10 6.04
N ASP A 167 5.04 -4.84 5.39
CA ASP A 167 5.50 -6.13 5.86
C ASP A 167 6.94 -6.43 5.46
N THR A 168 7.46 -7.47 6.09
CA THR A 168 8.84 -7.89 5.99
C THR A 168 8.87 -9.39 5.80
N PHE A 169 9.83 -9.83 5.00
CA PHE A 169 10.03 -11.23 4.66
C PHE A 169 11.53 -11.52 4.69
N SER A 170 11.89 -12.62 5.33
CA SER A 170 13.25 -13.13 5.33
C SER A 170 13.23 -14.60 5.00
N SER A 171 14.18 -15.04 4.18
CA SER A 171 14.24 -16.40 3.67
C SER A 171 15.67 -16.89 3.54
N THR A 172 15.87 -18.20 3.72
CA THR A 172 17.09 -18.92 3.34
C THR A 172 17.51 -18.75 1.87
N LEU A 173 16.59 -18.35 0.98
CA LEU A 173 16.88 -18.16 -0.45
C LEU A 173 17.30 -16.73 -0.80
N LEU A 174 17.17 -15.75 0.12
CA LEU A 174 17.56 -14.38 -0.21
C LEU A 174 19.07 -14.31 -0.51
N PRO A 175 19.50 -13.54 -1.53
CA PRO A 175 20.91 -13.25 -1.75
C PRO A 175 21.56 -12.65 -0.49
N PRO A 176 22.87 -12.82 -0.25
CA PRO A 176 23.53 -12.25 0.92
C PRO A 176 23.25 -10.75 1.08
N GLY A 177 22.74 -10.33 2.25
CA GLY A 177 22.34 -8.95 2.49
C GLY A 177 21.63 -8.75 3.82
N THR A 178 21.14 -7.53 4.02
CA THR A 178 20.51 -7.07 5.27
C THR A 178 19.31 -7.90 5.71
N TYR A 179 18.55 -8.42 4.74
CA TYR A 179 17.34 -9.23 4.97
C TYR A 179 17.62 -10.74 5.04
N THR A 180 18.88 -11.15 4.92
CA THR A 180 19.25 -12.55 4.73
C THR A 180 19.70 -13.16 6.05
N PRO A 181 19.12 -14.29 6.46
CA PRO A 181 19.46 -14.91 7.73
C PRO A 181 20.84 -15.54 7.66
N THR A 182 21.68 -15.28 8.68
CA THR A 182 23.00 -15.93 8.82
C THR A 182 22.92 -17.28 9.53
N THR A 183 21.74 -17.64 10.06
CA THR A 183 21.48 -18.90 10.74
C THR A 183 20.11 -19.44 10.34
N VAL A 184 19.90 -20.75 10.50
CA VAL A 184 18.64 -21.44 10.17
C VAL A 184 17.43 -20.91 10.97
N ALA A 185 17.65 -20.26 12.11
CA ALA A 185 16.60 -19.62 12.92
C ALA A 185 16.51 -18.09 12.72
N GLY A 186 17.36 -17.52 11.86
CA GLY A 186 17.53 -16.08 11.71
C GLY A 186 16.40 -15.37 10.94
N GLU A 187 15.59 -16.10 10.17
CA GLU A 187 14.54 -15.51 9.31
C GLU A 187 13.58 -14.65 10.13
N ARG A 188 13.08 -15.22 11.24
CA ARG A 188 12.14 -14.51 12.10
C ARG A 188 12.77 -13.31 12.79
N VAL A 189 14.01 -13.45 13.27
CA VAL A 189 14.73 -12.35 13.91
C VAL A 189 14.85 -11.16 12.96
N ILE A 190 15.10 -11.41 11.67
CA ILE A 190 15.21 -10.35 10.67
C ILE A 190 13.85 -9.73 10.35
N ALA A 191 12.82 -10.56 10.14
CA ALA A 191 11.47 -10.08 9.87
C ALA A 191 10.96 -9.21 11.04
N ASP A 192 11.00 -9.73 12.26
CA ASP A 192 10.54 -9.04 13.47
C ASP A 192 11.30 -7.70 13.64
N ARG A 193 12.63 -7.70 13.45
CA ARG A 193 13.48 -6.49 13.56
C ARG A 193 13.02 -5.34 12.68
N PHE A 194 12.61 -5.62 11.44
CA PHE A 194 12.16 -4.57 10.51
C PHE A 194 10.69 -4.24 10.70
N ALA A 195 9.84 -5.22 11.03
CA ALA A 195 8.44 -4.99 11.36
C ALA A 195 8.27 -4.13 12.63
N ASP A 196 9.19 -4.23 13.59
CA ASP A 196 9.25 -3.36 14.79
C ASP A 196 9.45 -1.88 14.47
N ARG A 197 9.93 -1.57 13.26
CA ARG A 197 10.27 -0.21 12.82
C ARG A 197 9.25 0.38 11.86
N VAL A 198 8.12 -0.29 11.67
CA VAL A 198 6.98 0.25 10.95
C VAL A 198 6.28 1.29 11.84
N GLN A 199 6.08 2.48 11.29
CA GLN A 199 5.50 3.64 11.97
C GLN A 199 4.43 4.29 11.09
N ASP A 200 3.65 5.19 11.68
CA ASP A 200 2.72 6.08 10.96
C ASP A 200 1.69 5.34 10.09
N LEU A 201 1.28 4.14 10.52
CA LEU A 201 0.34 3.31 9.78
C LEU A 201 -1.03 3.97 9.65
N PHE A 202 -1.57 3.94 8.43
CA PHE A 202 -2.94 4.36 8.16
C PHE A 202 -3.58 3.43 7.14
N VAL A 203 -4.88 3.25 7.29
CA VAL A 203 -5.75 2.55 6.33
C VAL A 203 -7.13 3.18 6.39
N THR A 204 -7.67 3.54 5.23
CA THR A 204 -9.06 3.94 5.05
C THR A 204 -9.69 3.11 3.95
N ILE A 205 -10.95 2.73 4.13
CA ILE A 205 -11.77 2.02 3.14
C ILE A 205 -12.99 2.90 2.89
N ASP A 206 -13.18 3.39 1.67
CA ASP A 206 -14.23 4.34 1.31
C ASP A 206 -14.26 5.58 2.22
N ASN A 207 -13.07 6.15 2.46
CA ASN A 207 -12.81 7.26 3.38
C ASN A 207 -13.11 6.98 4.85
N VAL A 208 -13.34 5.73 5.21
CA VAL A 208 -13.58 5.30 6.57
C VAL A 208 -12.29 4.75 7.18
N PRO A 209 -11.75 5.35 8.25
CA PRO A 209 -10.53 4.85 8.88
C PRO A 209 -10.76 3.50 9.55
N VAL A 210 -9.86 2.56 9.28
CA VAL A 210 -9.77 1.32 10.06
C VAL A 210 -9.12 1.67 11.40
N THR A 211 -9.82 1.45 12.50
CA THR A 211 -9.27 1.73 13.84
C THR A 211 -8.36 0.60 14.32
N ASN A 212 -7.40 0.94 15.19
CA ASN A 212 -6.52 -0.04 15.86
C ASN A 212 -5.75 -0.94 14.86
N ILE A 213 -5.23 -0.36 13.78
CA ILE A 213 -4.47 -1.07 12.73
C ILE A 213 -3.29 -1.83 13.34
N THR A 214 -2.68 -1.30 14.40
CA THR A 214 -1.55 -1.93 15.07
C THR A 214 -1.90 -3.30 15.66
N ALA A 215 -3.16 -3.53 16.02
CA ALA A 215 -3.64 -4.83 16.45
C ALA A 215 -3.58 -5.88 15.35
N TYR A 216 -3.45 -5.52 14.07
CA TYR A 216 -3.38 -6.42 12.92
C TYR A 216 -1.96 -6.80 12.50
N ARG A 217 -0.96 -6.58 13.37
CA ARG A 217 0.39 -7.13 13.17
C ARG A 217 0.38 -8.65 13.28
N VAL A 218 0.97 -9.36 12.30
CA VAL A 218 1.01 -10.82 12.26
C VAL A 218 2.40 -11.32 11.89
N ALA A 219 3.13 -11.75 12.92
CA ALA A 219 4.32 -12.58 12.75
C ALA A 219 3.93 -14.03 12.43
N THR A 220 4.61 -14.63 11.46
CA THR A 220 4.52 -16.05 11.15
C THR A 220 5.55 -16.84 11.95
N ASP A 221 5.26 -18.12 12.14
CA ASP A 221 6.35 -19.07 12.39
C ASP A 221 7.06 -19.33 11.07
N ARG A 222 8.14 -20.11 11.09
CA ARG A 222 8.83 -20.50 9.86
C ARG A 222 7.91 -21.36 8.99
N PHE A 223 7.84 -21.05 7.71
CA PHE A 223 7.07 -21.79 6.72
C PHE A 223 7.92 -22.14 5.49
N ALA A 224 7.51 -23.16 4.76
CA ALA A 224 8.10 -23.51 3.47
C ALA A 224 7.39 -22.78 2.33
N PHE A 225 8.13 -22.44 1.29
CA PHE A 225 7.59 -21.86 0.06
C PHE A 225 8.44 -22.27 -1.15
N THR A 226 7.94 -21.97 -2.34
CA THR A 226 8.67 -22.14 -3.60
C THR A 226 8.80 -20.79 -4.28
N ALA A 227 10.05 -20.38 -4.55
CA ALA A 227 10.40 -19.23 -5.37
C ALA A 227 10.28 -19.57 -6.86
N ALA A 228 9.60 -18.71 -7.62
CA ALA A 228 9.47 -18.82 -9.07
C ALA A 228 10.83 -18.72 -9.79
N LEU A 229 10.89 -19.10 -11.08
CA LEU A 229 12.15 -19.06 -11.84
C LEU A 229 12.74 -17.65 -11.94
N ARG A 230 11.89 -16.65 -12.21
CA ARG A 230 12.23 -15.22 -12.13
C ARG A 230 11.70 -14.66 -10.81
N TRP A 231 12.21 -15.18 -9.71
CA TRP A 231 11.81 -14.72 -8.39
C TRP A 231 12.22 -13.26 -8.16
N VAL A 232 11.28 -12.41 -7.74
CA VAL A 232 11.52 -10.96 -7.58
C VAL A 232 12.68 -10.64 -6.65
N PHE A 233 12.91 -11.44 -5.61
CA PHE A 233 14.01 -11.25 -4.66
C PHE A 233 15.30 -12.00 -5.03
N GLY A 234 15.24 -12.86 -6.05
CA GLY A 234 16.36 -13.68 -6.50
C GLY A 234 17.05 -13.16 -7.75
N LEU A 235 16.65 -12.00 -8.27
CA LEU A 235 17.24 -11.37 -9.44
C LEU A 235 18.24 -10.27 -9.02
N PRO A 236 19.35 -10.12 -9.75
CA PRO A 236 19.73 -10.83 -10.98
C PRO A 236 20.42 -12.20 -10.78
N GLU A 237 20.60 -12.65 -9.54
CA GLU A 237 21.38 -13.86 -9.21
C GLU A 237 20.71 -15.18 -9.66
N HIS A 238 19.49 -15.12 -10.19
CA HIS A 238 18.69 -16.26 -10.63
C HIS A 238 18.47 -17.32 -9.54
N ILE A 239 18.15 -16.88 -8.32
CA ILE A 239 17.78 -17.78 -7.22
C ILE A 239 16.30 -18.16 -7.32
N TYR A 240 16.00 -19.47 -7.29
CA TYR A 240 14.66 -20.03 -7.35
C TYR A 240 14.59 -21.40 -6.65
N GLY A 241 13.39 -21.98 -6.53
CA GLY A 241 13.19 -23.30 -5.95
C GLY A 241 12.64 -23.26 -4.52
N THR A 242 12.83 -24.33 -3.76
CA THR A 242 12.22 -24.48 -2.43
C THR A 242 13.09 -23.89 -1.33
N GLY A 243 12.48 -23.13 -0.43
CA GLY A 243 13.16 -22.56 0.74
C GLY A 243 12.26 -22.50 1.96
N THR A 244 12.82 -22.01 3.05
CA THR A 244 12.04 -21.57 4.21
C THR A 244 12.01 -20.05 4.29
N ALA A 245 11.03 -19.54 5.02
CA ALA A 245 10.93 -18.13 5.32
C ALA A 245 10.18 -17.89 6.63
N ALA A 246 10.33 -16.69 7.15
CA ALA A 246 9.44 -16.09 8.14
C ALA A 246 9.10 -14.67 7.71
N ALA A 247 7.93 -14.21 8.14
CA ALA A 247 7.45 -12.87 7.84
C ALA A 247 6.79 -12.22 9.06
N ASP A 248 6.79 -10.90 9.08
CA ASP A 248 6.10 -10.09 10.06
C ASP A 248 5.71 -8.75 9.43
N GLY A 249 4.56 -8.21 9.81
CA GLY A 249 3.99 -7.03 9.20
C GLY A 249 2.50 -6.86 9.50
N TYR A 250 1.89 -5.91 8.83
CA TYR A 250 0.50 -5.52 9.02
C TYR A 250 -0.35 -5.97 7.84
N TYR A 251 -1.35 -6.80 8.14
CA TYR A 251 -2.18 -7.44 7.14
C TYR A 251 -3.65 -7.25 7.50
N LEU A 252 -4.48 -6.81 6.55
CA LEU A 252 -5.93 -6.67 6.73
C LEU A 252 -6.68 -7.63 5.84
N LEU A 253 -7.39 -8.59 6.44
CA LEU A 253 -8.28 -9.49 5.75
C LEU A 253 -9.66 -8.82 5.70
N LEU A 254 -9.96 -8.25 4.55
CA LEU A 254 -11.22 -7.58 4.27
C LEU A 254 -12.28 -8.63 3.96
N LYS A 255 -13.40 -8.59 4.67
CA LYS A 255 -14.63 -9.29 4.27
C LYS A 255 -15.02 -8.85 2.85
N PRO A 256 -15.84 -9.63 2.13
CA PRO A 256 -16.30 -9.23 0.82
C PRO A 256 -16.96 -7.85 0.87
N LEU A 257 -16.43 -6.92 0.08
CA LEU A 257 -17.02 -5.60 -0.05
C LEU A 257 -18.33 -5.69 -0.85
N PRO A 258 -19.29 -4.77 -0.65
CA PRO A 258 -20.47 -4.68 -1.48
C PRO A 258 -20.14 -4.57 -2.98
N THR A 259 -21.08 -4.91 -3.86
CA THR A 259 -20.92 -4.62 -5.30
C THR A 259 -20.80 -3.11 -5.53
N GLY A 260 -19.84 -2.69 -6.35
CA GLY A 260 -19.58 -1.29 -6.67
C GLY A 260 -18.10 -0.92 -6.71
N SER A 261 -17.83 0.38 -6.82
CA SER A 261 -16.47 0.91 -6.77
C SER A 261 -16.06 1.21 -5.34
N HIS A 262 -14.84 0.85 -4.99
CA HIS A 262 -14.26 1.10 -3.67
C HIS A 262 -12.89 1.75 -3.77
N THR A 263 -12.57 2.55 -2.76
CA THR A 263 -11.24 3.17 -2.58
C THR A 263 -10.62 2.67 -1.30
N ILE A 264 -9.42 2.11 -1.36
CA ILE A 264 -8.64 1.71 -0.20
C ILE A 264 -7.37 2.55 -0.19
N HIS A 265 -7.23 3.46 0.76
CA HIS A 265 -6.05 4.30 0.91
C HIS A 265 -5.27 3.88 2.14
N TYR A 266 -4.02 3.45 1.96
CA TYR A 266 -3.22 2.87 3.03
C TYR A 266 -1.74 3.18 2.88
N GLY A 267 -1.01 3.02 3.98
CA GLY A 267 0.40 3.30 4.00
C GLY A 267 0.98 3.36 5.40
N GLY A 268 2.17 3.93 5.48
CA GLY A 268 3.00 4.03 6.66
C GLY A 268 4.46 4.22 6.29
N ARG A 269 5.36 4.02 7.25
CA ARG A 269 6.79 4.24 7.06
C ARG A 269 7.62 3.11 7.67
N PHE A 270 8.61 2.63 6.95
CA PHE A 270 9.72 1.89 7.53
C PHE A 270 10.81 2.87 7.95
N HIS A 271 11.10 2.90 9.25
CA HIS A 271 12.20 3.69 9.81
C HIS A 271 13.48 2.84 9.89
N TYR A 272 14.36 2.98 8.90
CA TYR A 272 15.64 2.28 8.92
C TYR A 272 16.66 3.00 9.80
N LEU A 273 17.54 2.24 10.43
CA LEU A 273 18.57 2.74 11.34
C LEU A 273 19.94 2.81 10.63
N PRO A 274 20.86 3.68 11.10
CA PRO A 274 22.24 3.68 10.62
C PRO A 274 22.86 2.29 10.70
N GLY A 275 23.48 1.85 9.61
CA GLY A 275 24.13 0.54 9.52
C GLY A 275 23.25 -0.60 8.99
N ASP A 276 21.94 -0.41 8.85
CA ASP A 276 21.08 -1.42 8.23
C ASP A 276 21.54 -1.76 6.81
N PHE A 277 22.00 -0.76 6.05
CA PHE A 277 22.50 -0.91 4.67
C PHE A 277 24.03 -0.78 4.57
N GLY A 278 24.74 -1.05 5.67
CA GLY A 278 26.19 -0.95 5.74
C GLY A 278 26.71 0.41 6.24
N PRO A 279 28.03 0.50 6.53
CA PRO A 279 28.64 1.71 7.09
C PRO A 279 28.52 2.91 6.14
N GLY A 280 28.13 4.07 6.67
CA GLY A 280 28.07 5.33 5.92
C GLY A 280 26.84 5.51 5.03
N ALA A 281 25.96 4.50 4.93
CA ALA A 281 24.68 4.66 4.26
C ALA A 281 23.73 5.51 5.14
N VAL A 282 23.20 6.59 4.56
CA VAL A 282 22.09 7.34 5.19
C VAL A 282 20.85 6.46 5.06
N PRO A 283 20.22 6.02 6.17
CA PRO A 283 19.05 5.17 6.08
C PRO A 283 17.91 5.96 5.42
N PRO A 284 17.41 5.53 4.25
CA PRO A 284 16.31 6.22 3.62
C PRO A 284 15.03 5.81 4.36
N ASP A 285 14.39 6.71 5.10
CA ASP A 285 13.02 6.44 5.53
C ASP A 285 12.19 6.09 4.29
N TYR A 286 11.50 4.95 4.37
CA TYR A 286 10.74 4.42 3.26
C TYR A 286 9.26 4.59 3.57
N VAL A 287 8.60 5.44 2.79
CA VAL A 287 7.20 5.80 2.97
C VAL A 287 6.37 5.09 1.90
N VAL A 288 5.33 4.41 2.36
CA VAL A 288 4.27 3.86 1.53
C VAL A 288 3.06 4.77 1.67
N ASP A 289 2.51 5.18 0.54
CA ASP A 289 1.23 5.87 0.46
C ASP A 289 0.56 5.42 -0.85
N ILE A 290 -0.43 4.54 -0.74
CA ILE A 290 -1.09 3.90 -1.89
C ILE A 290 -2.60 4.12 -1.79
N THR A 291 -3.16 4.67 -2.86
CA THR A 291 -4.60 4.62 -3.15
C THR A 291 -4.86 3.49 -4.13
N LEU A 292 -5.54 2.44 -3.67
CA LEU A 292 -6.00 1.31 -4.47
C LEU A 292 -7.47 1.54 -4.86
N LEU A 293 -7.74 1.60 -6.16
CA LEU A 293 -9.09 1.70 -6.71
C LEU A 293 -9.52 0.34 -7.22
N ILE A 294 -10.64 -0.20 -6.74
CA ILE A 294 -11.14 -1.52 -7.15
C ILE A 294 -12.63 -1.45 -7.50
N THR A 295 -13.09 -2.42 -8.28
CA THR A 295 -14.51 -2.63 -8.58
C THR A 295 -14.90 -4.06 -8.19
N VAL A 296 -15.92 -4.20 -7.35
CA VAL A 296 -16.57 -5.47 -7.05
C VAL A 296 -17.79 -5.64 -7.96
N GLY A 297 -17.84 -6.75 -8.68
CA GLY A 297 -18.92 -7.10 -9.59
C GLY A 297 -20.19 -7.56 -8.89
N PRO A 298 -21.29 -7.69 -9.62
CA PRO A 298 -22.48 -8.41 -9.16
C PRO A 298 -22.23 -9.92 -9.01
#